data_AF-F0ZL45-F1
#
_entry.id   AF-F0ZL45-F1
#
_cell.length_a   1.000
_cell.length_b   1.000
_cell.length_c   1.000
_cell.angle_alpha   90.00
_cell.angle_beta   90.00
_cell.angle_gamma   90.00
#
_symmetry.space_group_name_H-M   'P 1'
#
loop_
_entity.id
_entity.type
_entity.pdbx_description
1 polymer ?
#
loop_
_entity_poly.entity_id
_entity_poly.type
_entity_poly.pdbx_seq_one_letter_code
_entity_poly.pdbx_strand_id
1 'polypeptide(L)'
;MESILDIENNININNNNYNINIDNKNKNFIKEINSTFKDLKNYCKNDSLLYIFYRLIQADYNFYQQCLGIFEGIVGIHFKSFILIPRGSFATKTGLKSTIDLDLDFILPREFVKPEDLNSTLDFPLLLIEINQIISKTATNKQITIKSINKNITRSLKYVFTVEGIEVSVDLFPKLVSIEGKLVCPSHFKDETGNRYWEYSNFISEIEKPQFKNFK
;
A
#
# COMPACT_ATOMS: atom_id res chain seq x y z
N MET A 1 -29.83 -22.31 -38.14
CA MET A 1 -29.09 -21.83 -39.32
C MET A 1 -29.87 -20.64 -39.85
N GLU A 2 -29.40 -19.41 -39.58
CA GLU A 2 -29.64 -18.20 -40.39
C GLU A 2 -28.93 -16.98 -39.75
N SER A 3 -28.00 -16.39 -40.54
CA SER A 3 -27.54 -14.98 -40.58
C SER A 3 -26.94 -14.34 -39.29
N ILE A 4 -25.95 -13.45 -39.31
CA ILE A 4 -25.66 -12.26 -40.13
C ILE A 4 -24.13 -12.02 -39.97
N LEU A 5 -23.28 -12.24 -40.99
CA LEU A 5 -22.74 -11.23 -41.92
C LEU A 5 -22.11 -9.98 -41.26
N ASP A 6 -20.78 -10.03 -41.17
CA ASP A 6 -19.78 -8.99 -41.47
C ASP A 6 -20.22 -7.52 -41.45
N ILE A 7 -19.63 -6.77 -40.52
CA ILE A 7 -19.35 -5.35 -40.69
C ILE A 7 -17.89 -5.12 -40.29
N GLU A 8 -17.01 -5.22 -41.28
CA GLU A 8 -15.78 -4.42 -41.29
C GLU A 8 -16.18 -2.95 -41.29
N ASN A 9 -15.61 -2.14 -40.40
CA ASN A 9 -15.60 -0.70 -40.60
C ASN A 9 -14.28 -0.10 -40.12
N ASN A 10 -13.54 0.40 -41.12
CA ASN A 10 -12.36 1.24 -41.04
C ASN A 10 -12.55 2.37 -40.01
N ILE A 11 -11.70 2.38 -38.98
CA ILE A 11 -11.55 3.56 -38.12
C ILE A 11 -10.60 4.52 -38.82
N ASN A 12 -11.17 5.46 -39.58
CA ASN A 12 -10.45 6.62 -40.09
C ASN A 12 -10.58 7.74 -39.05
N ILE A 13 -9.52 7.99 -38.28
CA ILE A 13 -9.49 9.03 -37.25
C ILE A 13 -9.30 10.37 -37.97
N ASN A 14 -10.36 11.15 -38.08
CA ASN A 14 -10.25 12.57 -38.37
C ASN A 14 -11.19 13.38 -37.47
N ASN A 15 -10.58 14.33 -36.77
CA ASN A 15 -11.18 15.31 -35.88
C ASN A 15 -12.45 15.92 -36.47
N ASN A 16 -13.60 15.70 -35.82
CA ASN A 16 -14.69 16.66 -35.74
C ASN A 16 -15.66 16.30 -34.62
N ASN A 17 -16.10 17.34 -33.91
CA ASN A 17 -17.03 17.35 -32.78
C ASN A 17 -18.13 16.27 -32.86
N TYR A 18 -18.04 15.25 -32.01
CA TYR A 18 -19.19 14.41 -31.69
C TYR A 18 -20.09 15.16 -30.71
N ASN A 19 -21.09 15.86 -31.24
CA ASN A 19 -22.34 16.09 -30.52
C ASN A 19 -23.00 14.72 -30.34
N ILE A 20 -22.70 14.06 -29.22
CA ILE A 20 -23.41 12.86 -28.80
C ILE A 20 -24.82 13.33 -28.42
N ASN A 21 -25.75 13.19 -29.36
CA ASN A 21 -27.17 13.34 -29.09
C ASN A 21 -27.59 12.12 -28.28
N ILE A 22 -27.36 12.18 -26.96
CA ILE A 22 -27.79 11.15 -26.02
C ILE A 22 -29.31 11.19 -26.03
N ASP A 23 -29.92 10.18 -26.65
CA ASP A 23 -31.35 9.94 -26.58
C ASP A 23 -31.82 10.10 -25.12
N ASN A 24 -32.68 11.10 -24.89
CA ASN A 24 -33.22 11.45 -23.56
C ASN A 24 -34.04 10.33 -22.90
N LYS A 25 -34.14 9.13 -23.52
CA LYS A 25 -34.78 7.95 -22.94
C LYS A 25 -33.90 7.17 -21.95
N ASN A 26 -32.59 7.40 -21.92
CA ASN A 26 -31.66 6.68 -21.00
C ASN A 26 -31.15 7.51 -19.80
N LYS A 27 -31.76 8.67 -19.50
CA LYS A 27 -31.36 9.51 -18.35
C LYS A 27 -31.74 8.97 -16.97
N ASN A 28 -32.48 7.86 -16.89
CA ASN A 28 -32.92 7.27 -15.61
C ASN A 28 -32.00 6.19 -15.02
N PHE A 29 -30.86 5.87 -15.66
CA PHE A 29 -30.05 4.71 -15.25
C PHE A 29 -28.84 4.97 -14.37
N ILE A 30 -28.48 6.23 -14.10
CA ILE A 30 -27.43 6.54 -13.12
C ILE A 30 -28.09 7.17 -11.91
N LYS A 31 -28.85 6.35 -11.17
CA LYS A 31 -29.15 6.65 -9.77
C LYS A 31 -27.82 6.52 -9.04
N GLU A 32 -27.36 7.55 -8.35
CA GLU A 32 -26.17 7.44 -7.48
C GLU A 32 -26.34 6.23 -6.56
N ILE A 33 -25.54 5.19 -6.79
CA ILE A 33 -25.59 3.97 -6.01
C ILE A 33 -24.79 4.25 -4.74
N ASN A 34 -25.48 4.69 -3.69
CA ASN A 34 -24.95 4.68 -2.32
C ASN A 34 -24.97 3.24 -1.79
N SER A 35 -24.09 2.39 -2.31
CA SER A 35 -23.98 0.97 -1.93
C SER A 35 -23.33 0.83 -0.56
N THR A 36 -23.96 0.06 0.34
CA THR A 36 -23.44 -0.22 1.68
C THR A 36 -22.96 -1.68 1.78
N PHE A 37 -22.10 -2.00 2.75
CA PHE A 37 -21.69 -3.39 3.00
C PHE A 37 -22.86 -4.35 3.32
N LYS A 38 -24.02 -3.82 3.74
CA LYS A 38 -25.23 -4.63 3.98
C LYS A 38 -25.80 -5.22 2.69
N ASP A 39 -25.51 -4.62 1.54
CA ASP A 39 -26.01 -5.03 0.23
C ASP A 39 -25.15 -6.14 -0.43
N LEU A 40 -24.01 -6.48 0.18
CA LEU A 40 -23.04 -7.46 -0.32
C LEU A 40 -23.70 -8.81 -0.66
N LYS A 41 -24.64 -9.28 0.17
CA LYS A 41 -25.35 -10.56 -0.04
C LYS A 41 -26.19 -10.60 -1.32
N ASN A 42 -26.67 -9.44 -1.78
CA ASN A 42 -27.41 -9.32 -3.03
C ASN A 42 -26.46 -9.23 -4.23
N TYR A 43 -25.31 -8.56 -4.06
CA TYR A 43 -24.29 -8.45 -5.11
C TYR A 43 -23.53 -9.76 -5.36
N CYS A 44 -23.27 -10.58 -4.34
CA CYS A 44 -22.59 -11.87 -4.48
C CYS A 44 -23.34 -12.91 -5.33
N LYS A 45 -24.59 -12.65 -5.74
CA LYS A 45 -25.36 -13.54 -6.64
C LYS A 45 -25.11 -13.25 -8.12
N ASN A 46 -24.40 -12.17 -8.44
CA ASN A 46 -24.13 -11.72 -9.81
C ASN A 46 -22.71 -11.14 -9.90
N ASP A 47 -21.83 -11.86 -10.60
CA ASP A 47 -20.40 -11.52 -10.70
C ASP A 47 -20.16 -10.10 -11.24
N SER A 48 -21.00 -9.61 -12.16
CA SER A 48 -20.89 -8.24 -12.69
C SER A 48 -21.23 -7.19 -11.64
N LEU A 49 -22.27 -7.42 -10.81
CA LEU A 49 -22.63 -6.50 -9.73
C LEU A 49 -21.61 -6.55 -8.59
N LEU A 50 -21.06 -7.73 -8.31
CA LEU A 50 -19.96 -7.90 -7.36
C LEU A 50 -18.70 -7.14 -7.84
N TYR A 51 -18.37 -7.23 -9.12
CA TYR A 51 -17.26 -6.49 -9.72
C TYR A 51 -17.46 -4.97 -9.61
N ILE A 52 -18.66 -4.46 -9.93
CA ILE A 52 -19.00 -3.04 -9.79
C ILE A 52 -18.90 -2.60 -8.33
N PHE A 53 -19.41 -3.40 -7.39
CA PHE A 53 -19.30 -3.13 -5.95
C PHE A 53 -17.83 -2.98 -5.53
N TYR A 54 -16.96 -3.93 -5.90
CA TYR A 54 -15.52 -3.84 -5.61
C TYR A 54 -14.88 -2.57 -6.18
N ARG A 55 -15.21 -2.20 -7.42
CA ARG A 55 -14.72 -0.94 -8.03
C ARG A 55 -15.22 0.30 -7.31
N LEU A 56 -16.45 0.28 -6.79
CA LEU A 56 -17.02 1.39 -6.01
C LEU A 56 -16.38 1.54 -4.64
N ILE A 57 -15.94 0.44 -4.02
CA ILE A 57 -15.31 0.46 -2.70
C ILE A 57 -13.78 0.46 -2.74
N GLN A 58 -13.13 0.33 -3.89
CA GLN A 58 -11.66 0.35 -4.01
C GLN A 58 -11.15 1.79 -4.02
N ALA A 59 -10.17 2.12 -3.18
CA ALA A 59 -9.63 3.48 -3.14
C ALA A 59 -8.83 3.79 -4.42
N ASP A 60 -8.86 5.06 -4.83
CA ASP A 60 -8.09 5.48 -6.00
C ASP A 60 -6.59 5.32 -5.70
N TYR A 61 -5.90 4.61 -6.58
CA TYR A 61 -4.47 4.37 -6.47
C TYR A 61 -3.67 5.68 -6.48
N ASN A 62 -4.14 6.70 -7.20
CA ASN A 62 -3.50 8.01 -7.22
C ASN A 62 -3.54 8.68 -5.83
N PHE A 63 -4.63 8.49 -5.08
CA PHE A 63 -4.73 9.00 -3.71
C PHE A 63 -3.72 8.31 -2.79
N TYR A 64 -3.57 6.98 -2.89
CA TYR A 64 -2.53 6.28 -2.15
C TYR A 64 -1.11 6.77 -2.47
N GLN A 65 -0.81 7.07 -3.74
CA GLN A 65 0.48 7.65 -4.13
C GLN A 65 0.70 9.04 -3.53
N GLN A 66 -0.34 9.88 -3.46
CA GLN A 66 -0.27 11.17 -2.78
C GLN A 66 -0.02 11.02 -1.28
N CYS A 67 -0.73 10.10 -0.62
CA CYS A 67 -0.51 9.80 0.79
C CYS A 67 0.92 9.29 1.05
N LEU A 68 1.45 8.42 0.19
CA LEU A 68 2.84 7.99 0.26
C LEU A 68 3.81 9.17 0.14
N GLY A 69 3.65 10.03 -0.86
CA GLY A 69 4.53 11.18 -1.07
C GLY A 69 4.51 12.18 0.09
N ILE A 70 3.35 12.39 0.70
CA ILE A 70 3.23 13.19 1.93
C ILE A 70 4.01 12.54 3.07
N PHE A 71 3.82 11.25 3.29
CA PHE A 71 4.51 10.52 4.36
C PHE A 71 6.03 10.44 4.13
N GLU A 72 6.47 10.25 2.88
CA GLU A 72 7.87 10.37 2.46
C GLU A 72 8.45 11.73 2.83
N GLY A 73 7.72 12.82 2.57
CA GLY A 73 8.14 14.16 2.97
C GLY A 73 8.35 14.30 4.49
N ILE A 74 7.49 13.68 5.30
CA ILE A 74 7.62 13.68 6.77
C ILE A 74 8.87 12.93 7.22
N VAL A 75 9.08 11.72 6.69
CA VAL A 75 10.22 10.86 7.06
C VAL A 75 11.54 11.48 6.57
N GLY A 76 11.55 12.05 5.37
CA GLY A 76 12.73 12.64 4.74
C GLY A 76 13.29 13.88 5.43
N ILE A 77 12.56 14.51 6.35
CA ILE A 77 13.09 15.57 7.22
C ILE A 77 14.21 15.02 8.12
N HIS A 78 14.10 13.77 8.54
CA HIS A 78 14.98 13.17 9.55
C HIS A 78 15.96 12.15 9.00
N PHE A 79 15.55 11.39 7.98
CA PHE A 79 16.36 10.35 7.40
C PHE A 79 16.70 10.73 5.97
N LYS A 80 17.95 11.15 5.71
CA LYS A 80 18.41 11.40 4.35
C LYS A 80 18.70 10.05 3.68
N SER A 81 18.33 9.91 2.41
CA SER A 81 18.60 8.67 1.63
C SER A 81 17.89 7.40 2.11
N PHE A 82 16.78 7.52 2.85
CA PHE A 82 15.89 6.40 3.14
C PHE A 82 15.12 5.92 1.89
N ILE A 83 14.52 4.73 1.99
CA ILE A 83 13.61 4.20 0.96
C ILE A 83 12.32 3.73 1.64
N LEU A 84 11.17 4.14 1.09
CA LEU A 84 9.87 3.54 1.40
C LEU A 84 9.42 2.68 0.23
N ILE A 85 9.05 1.44 0.53
CA ILE A 85 8.53 0.50 -0.46
C ILE A 85 7.09 0.14 -0.07
N PRO A 86 6.10 0.49 -0.92
CA PRO A 86 4.73 0.00 -0.78
C PRO A 86 4.67 -1.51 -0.67
N ARG A 87 3.83 -2.01 0.24
CA ARG A 87 3.52 -3.45 0.37
C ARG A 87 2.03 -3.65 0.59
N GLY A 88 1.62 -4.91 0.76
CA GLY A 88 0.24 -5.26 1.06
C GLY A 88 -0.75 -4.76 0.01
N SER A 89 -1.91 -4.31 0.47
CA SER A 89 -3.03 -3.91 -0.39
C SER A 89 -2.73 -2.69 -1.27
N PHE A 90 -1.81 -1.81 -0.83
CA PHE A 90 -1.37 -0.69 -1.64
C PHE A 90 -0.53 -1.16 -2.82
N ALA A 91 0.48 -2.01 -2.59
CA ALA A 91 1.33 -2.54 -3.67
C ALA A 91 0.55 -3.39 -4.68
N THR A 92 -0.41 -4.19 -4.21
CA THR A 92 -1.26 -5.04 -5.07
C THR A 92 -2.41 -4.28 -5.70
N LYS A 93 -2.59 -2.99 -5.38
CA LYS A 93 -3.73 -2.17 -5.83
C LYS A 93 -5.07 -2.76 -5.44
N THR A 94 -5.18 -3.39 -4.27
CA THR A 94 -6.41 -4.00 -3.75
C THR A 94 -6.95 -3.31 -2.49
N GLY A 95 -6.48 -2.11 -2.18
CA GLY A 95 -6.91 -1.32 -1.02
C GLY A 95 -8.37 -0.83 -1.14
N LEU A 96 -9.07 -0.77 -0.01
CA LEU A 96 -10.49 -0.38 0.07
C LEU A 96 -10.64 1.06 0.60
N LYS A 97 -11.57 1.84 0.04
CA LYS A 97 -11.91 3.23 0.40
C LYS A 97 -12.21 3.44 1.87
N SER A 98 -12.81 2.45 2.53
CA SER A 98 -13.19 2.55 3.95
C SER A 98 -12.00 2.52 4.90
N THR A 99 -10.83 2.07 4.43
CA THR A 99 -9.63 1.87 5.25
C THR A 99 -8.39 2.18 4.41
N ILE A 100 -7.97 3.44 4.42
CA ILE A 100 -6.74 3.84 3.76
C ILE A 100 -5.59 3.52 4.71
N ASP A 101 -4.97 2.38 4.44
CA ASP A 101 -3.84 1.84 5.20
C ASP A 101 -2.62 1.73 4.29
N LEU A 102 -1.53 2.37 4.69
CA LEU A 102 -0.23 2.32 4.03
C LEU A 102 0.65 1.34 4.76
N ASP A 103 0.68 0.09 4.29
CA ASP A 103 1.74 -0.83 4.66
C ASP A 103 3.00 -0.46 3.88
N LEU A 104 4.08 -0.10 4.57
CA LEU A 104 5.33 0.37 3.97
C LEU A 104 6.53 -0.35 4.56
N ASP A 105 7.40 -0.91 3.73
CA ASP A 105 8.74 -1.28 4.18
C ASP A 105 9.61 -0.01 4.22
N PHE A 106 10.32 0.19 5.33
CA PHE A 106 11.18 1.35 5.57
C PHE A 106 12.63 0.94 5.67
N ILE A 107 13.37 1.14 4.58
CA ILE A 107 14.79 0.85 4.55
C ILE A 107 15.52 2.07 5.11
N LEU A 108 16.09 1.89 6.30
CA LEU A 108 16.86 2.91 6.98
C LEU A 108 18.22 3.12 6.28
N PRO A 109 18.69 4.37 6.21
CA PRO A 109 19.98 4.66 5.61
C PRO A 109 21.10 4.14 6.53
N ARG A 110 22.16 3.57 5.94
CA ARG A 110 23.31 3.01 6.69
C ARG A 110 24.06 4.05 7.53
N GLU A 111 23.93 5.33 7.20
CA GLU A 111 24.49 6.44 7.99
C GLU A 111 23.78 6.62 9.33
N PHE A 112 22.51 6.20 9.42
CA PHE A 112 21.75 6.24 10.66
C PHE A 112 22.07 5.02 11.53
N VAL A 113 22.01 3.83 10.94
CA VAL A 113 22.31 2.59 11.67
C VAL A 113 22.88 1.52 10.74
N LYS A 114 23.90 0.82 11.21
CA LYS A 114 24.50 -0.31 10.52
C LYS A 114 24.13 -1.60 11.25
N PRO A 115 23.59 -2.61 10.57
CA PRO A 115 23.26 -3.88 11.22
C PRO A 115 24.48 -4.59 11.81
N GLU A 116 25.68 -4.30 11.30
CA GLU A 116 26.94 -4.85 11.82
C GLU A 116 27.29 -4.34 13.23
N ASP A 117 26.77 -3.17 13.60
CA ASP A 117 27.06 -2.53 14.89
C ASP A 117 26.02 -2.90 15.97
N LEU A 118 24.97 -3.65 15.61
CA LEU A 118 23.84 -3.98 16.49
C LEU A 118 23.99 -5.37 17.11
N ASN A 119 23.70 -5.46 18.40
CA ASN A 119 23.31 -6.70 19.05
C ASN A 119 21.84 -6.98 18.72
N SER A 120 21.60 -7.95 17.83
CA SER A 120 20.31 -8.17 17.18
C SER A 120 19.10 -8.29 18.12
N THR A 121 19.29 -8.85 19.32
CA THR A 121 18.20 -9.08 20.29
C THR A 121 17.94 -7.88 21.20
N LEU A 122 18.99 -7.23 21.70
CA LEU A 122 18.85 -6.11 22.65
C LEU A 122 18.50 -4.81 21.95
N ASP A 123 19.06 -4.58 20.76
CA ASP A 123 18.96 -3.28 20.09
C ASP A 123 17.71 -3.15 19.21
N PHE A 124 17.02 -4.26 18.92
CA PHE A 124 15.78 -4.22 18.15
C PHE A 124 14.72 -3.30 18.76
N PRO A 125 14.24 -3.51 20.00
CA PRO A 125 13.19 -2.66 20.57
C PRO A 125 13.69 -1.21 20.77
N LEU A 126 14.96 -1.01 21.12
CA LEU A 126 15.55 0.32 21.33
C LEU A 126 15.56 1.14 20.05
N LEU A 127 16.01 0.54 18.94
CA LEU A 127 16.05 1.20 17.64
C LEU A 127 14.64 1.60 17.17
N LEU A 128 13.64 0.74 17.40
CA LEU A 128 12.26 1.09 17.09
C LEU A 128 11.73 2.27 17.91
N ILE A 129 12.03 2.30 19.20
CA ILE A 129 11.65 3.42 20.07
C ILE A 129 12.32 4.71 19.58
N GLU A 130 13.60 4.66 19.22
CA GLU A 130 14.35 5.80 18.71
C GLU A 130 13.75 6.34 17.39
N ILE A 131 13.54 5.47 16.40
CA ILE A 131 12.89 5.84 15.14
C ILE A 131 11.52 6.47 15.41
N ASN A 132 10.73 5.87 16.32
CA ASN A 132 9.41 6.39 16.66
C ASN A 132 9.47 7.80 17.23
N GLN A 133 10.41 8.06 18.14
CA GLN A 133 10.61 9.37 18.73
C GLN A 133 11.04 10.40 17.69
N ILE A 134 11.93 10.04 16.76
CA ILE A 134 12.39 10.93 15.69
C ILE A 134 11.21 11.33 14.79
N ILE A 135 10.48 10.36 14.24
CA ILE A 135 9.36 10.62 13.33
C ILE A 135 8.25 11.40 14.05
N SER A 136 7.92 11.04 15.30
CA SER A 136 6.85 11.67 16.07
C SER A 136 7.18 13.08 16.57
N LYS A 137 8.47 13.48 16.61
CA LYS A 137 8.88 14.84 16.97
C LYS A 137 8.60 15.88 15.88
N THR A 138 8.16 15.45 14.70
CA THR A 138 7.84 16.37 13.61
C THR A 138 6.65 17.24 13.99
N ALA A 139 6.89 18.55 14.17
CA ALA A 139 5.84 19.53 14.41
C ALA A 139 5.00 19.67 13.14
N THR A 140 3.89 18.96 13.15
CA THR A 140 2.97 18.91 12.04
C THR A 140 2.23 20.23 11.87
N ASN A 141 2.14 20.73 10.63
CA ASN A 141 1.41 21.95 10.30
C ASN A 141 -0.12 21.71 10.40
N LYS A 142 -0.95 22.74 10.18
CA LYS A 142 -2.42 22.60 10.31
C LYS A 142 -3.05 21.52 9.40
N GLN A 143 -2.36 21.08 8.36
CA GLN A 143 -2.93 20.20 7.32
C GLN A 143 -2.59 18.72 7.51
N ILE A 144 -1.48 18.41 8.17
CA ILE A 144 -1.00 17.05 8.39
C ILE A 144 -0.73 16.95 9.88
N THR A 145 -1.20 15.94 10.59
CA THR A 145 -0.82 15.67 12.00
C THR A 145 -0.41 14.22 12.14
N ILE A 146 0.82 13.92 12.59
CA ILE A 146 1.30 12.55 12.74
C ILE A 146 1.24 12.12 14.20
N LYS A 147 0.66 10.96 14.47
CA LYS A 147 0.59 10.38 15.81
C LYS A 147 1.02 8.92 15.78
N SER A 148 1.98 8.58 16.64
CA SER A 148 2.26 7.18 16.95
C SER A 148 1.10 6.58 17.73
N ILE A 149 0.60 5.42 17.28
CA ILE A 149 -0.56 4.75 17.90
C ILE A 149 -0.20 3.46 18.65
N ASN A 150 1.01 2.95 18.50
CA ASN A 150 1.46 1.72 19.16
C ASN A 150 2.19 2.01 20.49
N LYS A 151 1.56 1.66 21.62
CA LYS A 151 2.20 1.75 22.95
C LYS A 151 3.37 0.77 23.13
N ASN A 152 3.24 -0.43 22.55
CA ASN A 152 4.26 -1.47 22.57
C ASN A 152 4.65 -1.82 21.12
N ILE A 153 5.87 -1.45 20.72
CA ILE A 153 6.35 -1.68 19.36
C ILE A 153 6.91 -3.10 19.27
N THR A 154 6.31 -3.94 18.42
CA THR A 154 6.69 -5.36 18.34
C THR A 154 7.23 -5.80 16.98
N ARG A 155 6.89 -5.11 15.90
CA ARG A 155 7.34 -5.44 14.53
C ARG A 155 7.41 -4.23 13.61
N SER A 156 6.51 -3.28 13.82
CA SER A 156 6.31 -2.14 12.95
C SER A 156 5.86 -0.94 13.74
N LEU A 157 6.14 0.24 13.19
CA LEU A 157 5.81 1.54 13.73
C LEU A 157 4.49 1.98 13.12
N LYS A 158 3.51 2.26 13.98
CA LYS A 158 2.17 2.59 13.53
C LYS A 158 1.91 4.06 13.68
N TYR A 159 1.55 4.70 12.58
CA TYR A 159 1.20 6.12 12.54
C TYR A 159 -0.19 6.32 12.00
N VAL A 160 -0.78 7.44 12.40
CA VAL A 160 -1.96 7.99 11.77
C VAL A 160 -1.64 9.41 11.36
N PHE A 161 -1.98 9.77 10.12
CA PHE A 161 -1.98 11.15 9.68
C PHE A 161 -3.25 11.54 8.94
N THR A 162 -3.62 12.82 9.04
CA THR A 162 -4.80 13.36 8.36
C THR A 162 -4.37 14.14 7.13
N VAL A 163 -5.05 13.93 6.00
CA VAL A 163 -4.90 14.72 4.76
C VAL A 163 -6.30 15.18 4.35
N GLU A 164 -6.53 16.48 4.32
CA GLU A 164 -7.83 17.06 3.92
C GLU A 164 -9.05 16.48 4.67
N GLY A 165 -8.86 16.12 5.95
CA GLY A 165 -9.90 15.52 6.78
C GLY A 165 -10.05 14.00 6.65
N ILE A 166 -9.25 13.36 5.78
CA ILE A 166 -9.19 11.91 5.64
C ILE A 166 -8.08 11.37 6.55
N GLU A 167 -8.44 10.42 7.42
CA GLU A 167 -7.48 9.71 8.27
C GLU A 167 -6.80 8.58 7.47
N VAL A 168 -5.47 8.59 7.46
CA VAL A 168 -4.62 7.61 6.80
C VAL A 168 -3.80 6.89 7.86
N SER A 169 -3.95 5.58 7.92
CA SER A 169 -3.13 4.71 8.76
C SER A 169 -1.85 4.33 8.02
N VAL A 170 -0.75 4.20 8.74
CA VAL A 170 0.53 3.75 8.22
C VAL A 170 1.08 2.67 9.13
N ASP A 171 1.44 1.53 8.56
CA ASP A 171 2.21 0.49 9.22
C ASP A 171 3.61 0.42 8.58
N LEU A 172 4.61 0.91 9.33
CA LEU A 172 5.98 1.10 8.85
C LEU A 172 6.85 -0.06 9.36
N PHE A 173 7.32 -0.89 8.44
CA PHE A 173 8.15 -2.07 8.71
C PHE A 173 9.63 -1.75 8.48
N PRO A 174 10.41 -1.50 9.53
CA PRO A 174 11.80 -1.09 9.37
C PRO A 174 12.67 -2.24 8.86
N LYS A 175 13.62 -1.90 8.00
CA LYS A 175 14.62 -2.80 7.41
C LYS A 175 15.96 -2.09 7.39
N LEU A 176 17.02 -2.85 7.53
CA LEU A 176 18.40 -2.37 7.44
C LEU A 176 19.07 -2.95 6.19
N VAL A 177 20.16 -2.34 5.75
CA VAL A 177 21.00 -2.85 4.66
C VAL A 177 22.38 -3.12 5.22
N SER A 178 22.92 -4.32 4.99
CA SER A 178 24.27 -4.69 5.41
C SER A 178 25.35 -4.13 4.48
N ILE A 179 26.62 -4.24 4.88
CA ILE A 179 27.77 -3.80 4.08
C ILE A 179 27.90 -4.60 2.78
N GLU A 180 27.36 -5.82 2.78
CA GLU A 180 27.27 -6.71 1.62
C GLU A 180 26.03 -6.41 0.74
N GLY A 181 25.24 -5.39 1.09
CA GLY A 181 24.00 -5.04 0.38
C GLY A 181 22.82 -5.97 0.67
N LYS A 182 22.90 -6.81 1.71
CA LYS A 182 21.79 -7.70 2.10
C LYS A 182 20.78 -6.97 2.98
N LEU A 183 19.50 -7.27 2.80
CA LEU A 183 18.46 -6.76 3.70
C LEU A 183 18.51 -7.51 5.03
N VAL A 184 18.39 -6.77 6.12
CA VAL A 184 18.21 -7.28 7.48
C VAL A 184 16.83 -6.83 7.95
N CYS A 185 16.00 -7.78 8.32
CA CYS A 185 14.58 -7.59 8.62
C CYS A 185 14.28 -7.98 10.07
N PRO A 186 13.14 -7.52 10.63
CA PRO A 186 12.62 -8.06 11.88
C PRO A 186 12.30 -9.54 11.71
N SER A 187 12.72 -10.36 12.68
CA SER A 187 12.50 -11.79 12.68
C SER A 187 11.02 -12.15 12.57
N HIS A 188 10.68 -13.27 11.92
CA HIS A 188 9.27 -13.73 11.88
C HIS A 188 8.79 -14.29 13.23
N PHE A 189 9.69 -14.90 13.98
CA PHE A 189 9.41 -15.47 15.30
C PHE A 189 9.94 -14.57 16.41
N LYS A 190 9.34 -14.71 17.59
CA LYS A 190 9.85 -14.10 18.81
C LYS A 190 10.88 -15.04 19.45
N ASP A 191 11.85 -14.48 20.13
CA ASP A 191 12.77 -15.23 20.98
C ASP A 191 12.10 -15.69 22.28
N GLU A 192 12.87 -16.35 23.14
CA GLU A 192 12.43 -16.85 24.45
C GLU A 192 11.99 -15.72 25.40
N THR A 193 12.44 -14.48 25.16
CA THR A 193 12.04 -13.28 25.92
C THR A 193 10.77 -12.62 25.38
N GLY A 194 10.22 -13.14 24.27
CA GLY A 194 9.03 -12.61 23.61
C GLY A 194 9.29 -11.42 22.68
N ASN A 195 10.57 -11.13 22.39
CA ASN A 195 11.03 -10.04 21.54
C ASN A 195 11.37 -10.53 20.13
N ARG A 196 11.29 -9.64 19.15
CA ARG A 196 11.87 -9.89 17.82
C ARG A 196 13.31 -9.43 17.81
N TYR A 197 14.07 -9.93 16.83
CA TYR A 197 15.47 -9.57 16.61
C TYR A 197 15.71 -9.27 15.14
N TRP A 198 16.87 -8.69 14.83
CA TRP A 198 17.31 -8.47 13.45
C TRP A 198 17.85 -9.76 12.84
N GLU A 199 17.31 -10.17 11.69
CA GLU A 199 17.76 -11.35 10.93
C GLU A 199 18.02 -11.01 9.46
N TYR A 200 19.03 -11.65 8.86
CA TYR A 200 19.27 -11.52 7.43
C TYR A 200 18.10 -12.10 6.65
N SER A 201 17.61 -11.32 5.70
CA SER A 201 16.55 -11.76 4.81
C SER A 201 17.13 -12.67 3.72
N ASN A 202 16.68 -13.91 3.67
CA ASN A 202 17.05 -14.86 2.61
C ASN A 202 16.34 -14.59 1.26
N PHE A 203 15.98 -13.34 0.96
CA PHE A 203 15.20 -13.00 -0.24
C PHE A 203 15.93 -13.25 -1.59
N ILE A 204 17.12 -13.86 -1.56
CA ILE A 204 17.81 -14.42 -2.72
C ILE A 204 17.84 -15.95 -2.58
N SER A 205 16.72 -16.63 -2.85
CA SER A 205 16.72 -18.04 -3.32
C SER A 205 15.35 -18.60 -3.75
N GLU A 206 14.24 -17.86 -3.73
CA GLU A 206 12.93 -18.37 -4.19
C GLU A 206 12.42 -17.74 -5.50
N ILE A 207 13.34 -17.34 -6.39
CA ILE A 207 13.12 -17.66 -7.82
C ILE A 207 13.54 -19.12 -7.97
N GLU A 208 12.81 -20.02 -7.31
CA GLU A 208 12.67 -21.36 -7.86
C GLU A 208 12.10 -21.12 -9.26
N LYS A 209 12.94 -21.33 -10.27
CA LYS A 209 12.56 -21.32 -11.67
C LYS A 209 11.17 -21.94 -11.76
N PRO A 210 10.16 -21.30 -12.38
CA PRO A 210 8.92 -21.98 -12.66
C PRO A 210 9.31 -23.29 -13.35
N GLN A 211 9.09 -24.40 -12.65
CA GLN A 211 9.21 -25.71 -13.25
C GLN A 211 8.05 -25.76 -14.23
N PHE A 212 8.29 -25.29 -15.46
CA PHE A 212 7.46 -25.65 -16.59
C PHE A 212 7.54 -27.16 -16.67
N LYS A 213 6.62 -27.84 -16.00
CA LYS A 213 6.29 -29.22 -16.33
C LYS A 213 5.86 -29.15 -17.79
N ASN A 214 6.73 -29.62 -18.68
CA ASN A 214 6.37 -29.89 -20.05
C ASN A 214 5.12 -30.77 -20.02
N PHE A 215 3.96 -30.18 -20.30
CA PHE A 215 2.78 -30.95 -20.63
C PHE A 215 3.13 -31.69 -21.92
N LYS A 216 3.35 -33.00 -21.80
CA LYS A 216 3.37 -33.92 -22.93
C LYS A 216 1.94 -34.21 -23.36
#